data_AF-K9DHH0-F1
#
_entry.id   AF-K9DHH0-F1
#
_cell.length_a   1.000
_cell.length_b   1.000
_cell.length_c   1.000
_cell.angle_alpha   90.00
_cell.angle_beta   90.00
_cell.angle_gamma   90.00
#
_symmetry.space_group_name_H-M   'P 1'
#
loop_
_entity.id
_entity.type
_entity.pdbx_description
1 polymer ?
#
loop_
_entity_poly.entity_id
_entity_poly.type
_entity_poly.pdbx_seq_one_letter_code
_entity_poly.pdbx_strand_id
1 'polypeptide(L)'
;MNLAGYDDVLAAAERVTFLPGFDGKVVSLAGLAILKLVAWSDRRLENPKDAHDLIHLMDSYAAAGNIDRVYEEDGVIEAGDYDPDLAGVYLLGKDIRRVASEQTIAVLKQIVERDFDRLSNEMTKAMRHLDDAEPRIQTRLRLLLQAIA
;
A
#
# COMPACT_ATOMS: atom_id res chain seq x y z
N MET A 1 -16.82 11.77 2.03
CA MET A 1 -16.39 10.51 1.42
C MET A 1 -15.75 10.84 0.08
N ASN A 2 -14.43 10.75 0.03
CA ASN A 2 -13.62 10.89 -1.17
C ASN A 2 -13.72 9.59 -1.98
N LEU A 3 -14.08 9.71 -3.26
CA LEU A 3 -14.22 8.59 -4.18
C LEU A 3 -13.04 8.45 -5.15
N ALA A 4 -11.93 9.19 -4.90
CA ALA A 4 -10.71 9.04 -5.68
C ALA A 4 -10.25 7.57 -5.70
N GLY A 5 -9.87 7.09 -6.89
CA GLY A 5 -9.40 5.73 -7.09
C GLY A 5 -10.47 4.64 -7.11
N TYR A 6 -11.76 4.91 -6.85
CA TYR A 6 -12.79 3.87 -6.85
C TYR A 6 -12.96 3.19 -8.22
N ASP A 7 -13.04 3.99 -9.29
CA ASP A 7 -13.17 3.47 -10.65
C ASP A 7 -11.91 2.68 -11.05
N ASP A 8 -10.73 3.19 -10.70
CA ASP A 8 -9.44 2.55 -10.95
C ASP A 8 -9.37 1.16 -10.29
N VAL A 9 -9.66 1.08 -8.98
CA VAL A 9 -9.59 -0.19 -8.25
C VAL A 9 -10.69 -1.16 -8.65
N LEU A 10 -11.88 -0.68 -9.04
CA LEU A 10 -12.97 -1.52 -9.54
C LEU A 10 -12.65 -2.09 -10.93
N ALA A 11 -11.98 -1.31 -11.78
CA ALA A 11 -11.52 -1.75 -13.09
C ALA A 11 -10.43 -2.83 -12.94
N ALA A 12 -9.50 -2.65 -12.01
CA ALA A 12 -8.42 -3.59 -11.73
C ALA A 12 -8.81 -4.77 -10.82
N ALA A 13 -10.02 -4.79 -10.27
CA ALA A 13 -10.47 -5.86 -9.38
C ALA A 13 -10.51 -7.22 -10.08
N GLU A 14 -9.98 -8.22 -9.39
CA GLU A 14 -9.84 -9.58 -9.89
C GLU A 14 -11.16 -10.34 -9.79
N ARG A 15 -11.47 -11.14 -10.80
CA ARG A 15 -12.64 -12.03 -10.76
C ARG A 15 -12.26 -13.32 -10.05
N VAL A 16 -12.95 -13.60 -8.95
CA VAL A 16 -12.73 -14.79 -8.13
C VAL A 16 -13.99 -15.64 -8.12
N THR A 17 -13.83 -16.94 -8.38
CA THR A 17 -14.89 -17.93 -8.17
C THR A 17 -14.83 -18.43 -6.73
N PHE A 18 -15.86 -18.14 -5.95
CA PHE A 18 -15.92 -18.57 -4.55
C PHE A 18 -16.56 -19.95 -4.41
N LEU A 19 -17.53 -20.26 -5.26
CA LEU A 19 -18.24 -21.53 -5.36
C LEU A 19 -18.58 -21.80 -6.83
N PRO A 20 -18.85 -23.05 -7.24
CA PRO A 20 -19.29 -23.33 -8.61
C PRO A 20 -20.49 -22.45 -9.01
N GLY A 21 -20.31 -21.62 -10.05
CA GLY A 21 -21.33 -20.69 -10.55
C GLY A 21 -21.50 -19.40 -9.75
N PHE A 22 -20.65 -19.13 -8.76
CA PHE A 22 -20.67 -17.91 -7.96
C PHE A 22 -19.33 -17.17 -8.03
N ASP A 23 -19.28 -16.20 -8.94
CA ASP A 23 -18.14 -15.33 -9.17
C ASP A 23 -18.39 -13.93 -8.61
N GLY A 24 -17.35 -13.30 -8.07
CA GLY A 24 -17.39 -11.90 -7.67
C GLY A 24 -16.08 -11.19 -7.96
N LYS A 25 -16.12 -9.85 -7.94
CA LYS A 25 -14.93 -9.02 -8.00
C LYS A 25 -14.33 -8.87 -6.60
N VAL A 26 -13.04 -9.11 -6.48
CA VAL A 26 -12.24 -8.90 -5.28
C VAL A 26 -11.20 -7.84 -5.59
N VAL A 27 -11.07 -6.85 -4.70
CA VAL A 27 -10.06 -5.81 -4.85
C VAL A 27 -8.67 -6.43 -4.71
N SER A 28 -7.73 -6.05 -5.57
CA SER A 28 -6.33 -6.46 -5.45
C SER A 28 -5.70 -5.81 -4.20
N LEU A 29 -4.57 -6.34 -3.73
CA LEU A 29 -3.85 -5.77 -2.58
C LEU A 29 -3.38 -4.34 -2.85
N ALA A 30 -2.91 -4.03 -4.07
CA ALA A 30 -2.58 -2.66 -4.47
C ALA A 30 -3.82 -1.75 -4.48
N GLY A 31 -4.96 -2.24 -4.98
CA GLY A 31 -6.22 -1.52 -4.91
C GLY A 31 -6.69 -1.27 -3.47
N LEU A 32 -6.48 -2.23 -2.57
CA LEU A 32 -6.78 -2.07 -1.15
C LEU A 32 -5.90 -0.98 -0.53
N ALA A 33 -4.61 -0.91 -0.87
CA ALA A 33 -3.73 0.17 -0.40
C ALA A 33 -4.23 1.56 -0.84
N ILE A 34 -4.64 1.70 -2.11
CA ILE A 34 -5.25 2.94 -2.65
C ILE A 34 -6.46 3.34 -1.80
N LEU A 35 -7.39 2.41 -1.59
CA LEU A 35 -8.60 2.67 -0.81
C LEU A 35 -8.30 3.04 0.64
N LYS A 36 -7.27 2.45 1.26
CA LYS A 36 -6.85 2.78 2.62
C LYS A 36 -6.24 4.17 2.73
N LEU A 37 -5.43 4.58 1.76
CA LEU A 37 -4.88 5.94 1.71
C LEU A 37 -5.99 7.00 1.54
N VAL A 38 -6.95 6.74 0.65
CA VAL A 38 -8.10 7.64 0.45
C VAL A 38 -8.98 7.69 1.70
N ALA A 39 -9.28 6.54 2.30
CA ALA A 39 -10.04 6.48 3.56
C ALA A 39 -9.31 7.20 4.70
N TRP A 40 -8.00 7.02 4.82
CA TRP A 40 -7.16 7.74 5.79
C TRP A 40 -7.34 9.26 5.62
N SER A 41 -7.26 9.79 4.41
CA SER A 41 -7.44 11.22 4.17
C SER A 41 -8.77 11.74 4.73
N ASP A 42 -9.84 10.95 4.68
CA ASP A 42 -11.17 11.33 5.16
C ASP A 42 -11.30 11.22 6.68
N ARG A 43 -10.90 10.08 7.26
CA ARG A 43 -11.27 9.72 8.65
C ARG A 43 -10.09 9.61 9.62
N ARG A 44 -8.89 10.03 9.21
CA ARG A 44 -7.69 9.99 10.06
C ARG A 44 -7.88 10.62 11.44
N LEU A 45 -8.72 11.64 11.60
CA LEU A 45 -8.95 12.29 12.90
C LEU A 45 -9.85 11.45 13.83
N GLU A 46 -10.64 10.53 13.27
CA GLU A 46 -11.60 9.71 14.00
C GLU A 46 -11.02 8.35 14.39
N ASN A 47 -10.20 7.73 13.52
CA ASN A 47 -9.70 6.38 13.73
C ASN A 47 -8.35 6.13 13.04
N PRO A 48 -7.33 5.55 13.72
CA PRO A 48 -6.05 5.21 13.12
C PRO A 48 -6.04 3.90 12.29
N LYS A 49 -7.16 3.18 12.22
CA LYS A 49 -7.23 1.84 11.59
C LYS A 49 -6.66 1.79 10.17
N ASP A 50 -6.86 2.81 9.33
CA ASP A 50 -6.31 2.78 7.96
C ASP A 50 -4.79 2.81 7.94
N ALA A 51 -4.16 3.54 8.86
CA ALA A 51 -2.71 3.52 9.03
C ALA A 51 -2.23 2.13 9.45
N HIS A 52 -2.92 1.50 10.40
CA HIS A 52 -2.59 0.15 10.89
C HIS A 52 -2.75 -0.90 9.79
N ASP A 53 -3.84 -0.85 9.04
CA ASP A 53 -4.11 -1.77 7.92
C ASP A 53 -3.08 -1.56 6.80
N LEU A 54 -2.67 -0.32 6.52
CA LEU A 54 -1.64 -0.01 5.52
C LEU A 54 -0.27 -0.58 5.90
N ILE A 55 0.18 -0.40 7.14
CA ILE A 55 1.49 -0.94 7.54
C ILE A 55 1.48 -2.47 7.55
N HIS A 56 0.38 -3.09 7.97
CA HIS A 56 0.24 -4.54 7.90
C HIS A 56 0.31 -5.05 6.46
N LEU A 57 -0.35 -4.34 5.54
CA LEU A 57 -0.30 -4.65 4.11
C LEU A 57 1.12 -4.51 3.54
N MET A 58 1.83 -3.44 3.90
CA MET A 58 3.22 -3.21 3.50
C MET A 58 4.14 -4.34 3.96
N ASP A 59 4.07 -4.70 5.26
CA ASP A 59 4.92 -5.75 5.85
C ASP A 59 4.60 -7.14 5.30
N SER A 60 3.38 -7.38 4.84
CA SER A 60 2.96 -8.68 4.34
C SER A 60 3.09 -8.81 2.82
N TYR A 61 3.42 -7.73 2.10
CA TYR A 61 3.22 -7.68 0.66
C TYR A 61 4.07 -8.69 -0.12
N ALA A 62 5.34 -8.85 0.26
CA ALA A 62 6.24 -9.84 -0.35
C ALA A 62 5.70 -11.26 -0.13
N ALA A 63 5.34 -11.60 1.12
CA ALA A 63 4.82 -12.91 1.49
C ALA A 63 3.42 -13.20 0.93
N ALA A 64 2.66 -12.18 0.52
CA ALA A 64 1.32 -12.30 -0.04
C ALA A 64 1.31 -12.75 -1.52
N GLY A 65 2.15 -13.72 -1.87
CA GLY A 65 2.27 -14.27 -3.22
C GLY A 65 3.13 -13.44 -4.17
N ASN A 66 3.90 -12.47 -3.66
CA ASN A 66 4.75 -11.61 -4.49
C ASN A 66 6.26 -11.90 -4.34
N ILE A 67 6.64 -12.96 -3.61
CA ILE A 67 8.05 -13.22 -3.31
C ILE A 67 8.87 -13.50 -4.58
N ASP A 68 8.31 -14.23 -5.55
CA ASP A 68 8.98 -14.47 -6.83
C ASP A 68 9.20 -13.14 -7.57
N ARG A 69 8.17 -12.27 -7.61
CA ARG A 69 8.25 -10.95 -8.23
C ARG A 69 9.26 -10.02 -7.55
N VAL A 70 9.49 -10.18 -6.25
CA VAL A 70 10.52 -9.42 -5.53
C VAL A 70 11.92 -9.73 -6.07
N TYR A 71 12.20 -10.98 -6.44
CA TYR A 71 13.50 -11.39 -6.97
C TYR A 71 13.60 -11.34 -8.50
N GLU A 72 12.48 -11.50 -9.22
CA GLU A 72 12.47 -11.62 -10.68
C GLU A 72 12.19 -10.29 -11.40
N GLU A 73 11.46 -9.35 -10.80
CA GLU A 73 11.24 -8.04 -11.43
C GLU A 73 12.49 -7.16 -11.28
N ASP A 74 13.08 -6.77 -12.42
CA ASP A 74 14.26 -5.91 -12.48
C ASP A 74 14.16 -4.68 -11.55
N GLY A 75 15.18 -4.49 -10.71
CA GLY A 75 15.35 -3.34 -9.83
C GLY A 75 14.54 -3.38 -8.53
N VAL A 76 13.68 -4.39 -8.31
CA VAL A 76 12.80 -4.44 -7.12
C VAL A 76 13.59 -4.78 -5.87
N ILE A 77 14.43 -5.82 -5.90
CA ILE A 77 15.23 -6.22 -4.74
C ILE A 77 16.29 -5.16 -4.41
N GLU A 78 16.88 -4.51 -5.42
CA GLU A 78 17.87 -3.44 -5.23
C GLU A 78 17.24 -2.20 -4.62
N ALA A 79 16.02 -1.83 -5.02
CA ALA A 79 15.29 -0.71 -4.42
C ALA A 79 14.97 -0.95 -2.95
N GLY A 80 14.82 -2.22 -2.54
CA GLY A 80 14.67 -2.64 -1.16
C GLY A 80 15.98 -2.80 -0.38
N ASP A 81 17.12 -2.39 -0.92
CA ASP A 81 18.46 -2.63 -0.33
C ASP A 81 18.72 -4.11 -0.02
N TYR A 82 18.26 -4.98 -0.93
CA TYR A 82 18.33 -6.43 -0.82
C TYR A 82 17.58 -7.04 0.39
N ASP A 83 16.72 -6.26 1.06
CA ASP A 83 15.74 -6.74 2.03
C ASP A 83 14.42 -7.06 1.31
N PRO A 84 13.97 -8.34 1.28
CA PRO A 84 12.74 -8.73 0.61
C PRO A 84 11.48 -8.03 1.15
N ASP A 85 11.45 -7.68 2.43
CA ASP A 85 10.30 -7.00 3.03
C ASP A 85 10.23 -5.55 2.52
N LEU A 86 11.38 -4.85 2.45
CA LEU A 86 11.45 -3.50 1.89
C LEU A 86 11.21 -3.49 0.38
N ALA A 87 11.74 -4.48 -0.33
CA ALA A 87 11.50 -4.69 -1.75
C ALA A 87 10.01 -4.94 -2.04
N GLY A 88 9.32 -5.67 -1.15
CA GLY A 88 7.87 -5.83 -1.18
C GLY A 88 7.12 -4.51 -1.11
N VAL A 89 7.55 -3.57 -0.27
CA VAL A 89 6.93 -2.23 -0.19
C VAL A 89 7.17 -1.42 -1.46
N TYR A 90 8.37 -1.48 -2.03
CA TYR A 90 8.66 -0.86 -3.31
C TYR A 90 7.79 -1.46 -4.44
N LEU A 91 7.66 -2.79 -4.48
CA LEU A 91 6.80 -3.49 -5.43
C LEU A 91 5.33 -3.09 -5.28
N LEU A 92 4.82 -2.95 -4.05
CA LEU A 92 3.46 -2.43 -3.80
C LEU A 92 3.26 -1.06 -4.43
N GLY A 93 4.24 -0.16 -4.33
CA GLY A 93 4.14 1.16 -4.97
C GLY A 93 4.13 1.08 -6.50
N LYS A 94 4.90 0.17 -7.12
CA LYS A 94 4.83 -0.10 -8.57
C LYS A 94 3.44 -0.61 -8.95
N ASP A 95 2.84 -1.49 -8.16
CA ASP A 95 1.51 -2.03 -8.45
C ASP A 95 0.40 -1.00 -8.25
N ILE A 96 0.53 -0.10 -7.26
CA ILE A 96 -0.36 1.06 -7.13
C ILE A 96 -0.34 1.90 -8.40
N ARG A 97 0.84 2.15 -9.01
CA ARG A 97 0.94 2.88 -10.29
C ARG A 97 0.32 2.15 -11.47
N ARG A 98 0.37 0.81 -11.48
CA ARG A 98 -0.26 0.01 -12.53
C ARG A 98 -1.78 0.03 -12.43
N VAL A 99 -2.32 0.17 -11.21
CA VAL A 99 -3.76 0.19 -10.94
C VAL A 99 -4.36 1.59 -11.10
N ALA A 100 -3.71 2.61 -10.55
CA ALA A 100 -4.26 3.96 -10.45
C ALA A 100 -3.99 4.80 -11.70
N SER A 101 -4.99 5.61 -12.09
CA SER A 101 -4.82 6.69 -13.06
C SER A 101 -3.85 7.76 -12.54
N GLU A 102 -3.31 8.58 -13.45
CA GLU A 102 -2.43 9.70 -13.08
C GLU A 102 -3.10 10.66 -12.08
N GLN A 103 -4.40 10.90 -12.23
CA GLN A 103 -5.18 11.71 -11.30
C GLN A 103 -5.22 11.09 -9.89
N THR A 104 -5.49 9.79 -9.80
CA THR A 104 -5.48 9.07 -8.52
C THR A 104 -4.08 9.08 -7.90
N ILE A 105 -3.03 8.84 -8.69
CA ILE A 105 -1.64 8.93 -8.22
C ILE A 105 -1.32 10.31 -7.63
N ALA A 106 -1.74 11.39 -8.29
CA ALA A 106 -1.56 12.74 -7.76
C ALA A 106 -2.26 12.94 -6.41
N VAL A 107 -3.48 12.42 -6.25
CA VAL A 107 -4.22 12.45 -4.97
C VAL A 107 -3.49 11.65 -3.89
N LEU A 108 -3.03 10.43 -4.20
CA LEU A 108 -2.32 9.58 -3.24
C LEU A 108 -1.04 10.25 -2.75
N LYS A 109 -0.26 10.85 -3.65
CA LYS A 109 0.95 11.62 -3.29
C LYS A 109 0.63 12.77 -2.34
N GLN A 110 -0.38 13.58 -2.68
CA GLN A 110 -0.81 14.68 -1.81
C GLN A 110 -1.23 14.21 -0.42
N ILE A 111 -1.92 13.07 -0.32
CA ILE A 111 -2.33 12.51 0.98
C ILE A 111 -1.11 12.13 1.81
N VAL A 112 -0.19 11.34 1.23
CA VAL A 112 0.97 10.83 1.98
C VAL A 112 1.93 11.98 2.32
N GLU A 113 2.18 12.92 1.40
CA GLU A 113 3.05 14.08 1.66
C GLU A 113 2.45 15.00 2.74
N ARG A 114 1.15 15.31 2.67
CA ARG A 114 0.46 16.14 3.67
C ARG A 114 0.48 15.51 5.06
N ASP A 115 0.20 14.21 5.13
CA ASP A 115 -0.01 13.51 6.40
C ASP A 115 1.19 12.66 6.82
N PHE A 116 2.37 12.83 6.21
CA PHE A 116 3.52 11.93 6.37
C PHE A 116 3.83 11.61 7.84
N ASP A 117 4.05 12.65 8.65
CA ASP A 117 4.40 12.49 10.07
C ASP A 117 3.28 11.81 10.85
N ARG A 118 2.02 12.17 10.57
CA ARG A 118 0.88 11.62 11.30
C ARG A 118 0.63 10.16 10.93
N LEU A 119 0.72 9.83 9.65
CA LEU A 119 0.58 8.48 9.13
C LEU A 119 1.70 7.60 9.70
N SER A 120 2.95 8.07 9.66
CA SER A 120 4.11 7.41 10.26
C SER A 120 3.94 7.18 11.77
N ASN A 121 3.44 8.19 12.49
CA ASN A 121 3.21 8.08 13.93
C ASN A 121 2.14 7.04 14.27
N GLU A 122 1.00 7.01 13.56
CA GLU A 122 -0.03 5.99 13.83
C GLU A 122 0.44 4.58 13.44
N MET A 123 1.18 4.43 12.34
CA MET A 123 1.80 3.15 11.98
C MET A 123 2.82 2.68 13.03
N THR A 124 3.64 3.60 13.55
CA THR A 124 4.60 3.30 14.62
C THR A 124 3.88 2.82 15.88
N LYS A 125 2.70 3.38 16.21
CA LYS A 125 1.89 2.91 17.34
C LYS A 125 1.45 1.47 17.20
N ALA A 126 1.07 1.03 15.99
CA ALA A 126 0.72 -0.36 15.71
C ALA A 126 1.91 -1.32 15.89
N MET A 127 3.12 -0.83 15.67
CA MET A 127 4.36 -1.63 15.65
C MET A 127 5.26 -1.40 16.86
N ARG A 128 4.74 -0.86 17.97
CA ARG A 128 5.51 -0.51 19.19
C ARG A 128 6.27 -1.67 19.85
N HIS A 129 5.93 -2.90 19.50
CA HIS A 129 6.60 -4.09 20.00
C HIS A 129 7.91 -4.39 19.26
N LEU A 130 8.18 -3.70 18.14
CA LEU A 130 9.42 -3.81 17.38
C LEU A 130 10.42 -2.77 17.87
N ASP A 131 11.69 -3.19 17.97
CA ASP A 131 12.80 -2.26 18.13
C ASP A 131 12.93 -1.37 16.89
N ASP A 132 13.32 -0.12 17.10
CA ASP A 132 13.50 0.90 16.06
C ASP A 132 12.30 1.06 15.11
N ALA A 133 11.09 0.92 15.64
CA ALA A 133 9.85 0.96 14.86
C ALA A 133 9.74 2.23 13.99
N GLU A 134 9.99 3.41 14.55
CA GLU A 134 9.82 4.67 13.81
C GLU A 134 10.71 4.77 12.55
N PRO A 135 12.04 4.58 12.63
CA PRO A 135 12.90 4.52 11.44
C PRO A 135 12.42 3.52 10.38
N ARG A 136 11.97 2.33 10.82
CA ARG A 136 11.47 1.27 9.93
C ARG A 136 10.21 1.68 9.20
N ILE A 137 9.27 2.33 9.89
CA ILE A 137 8.03 2.86 9.30
C ILE A 137 8.34 3.97 8.29
N GLN A 138 9.18 4.93 8.67
CA GLN A 138 9.52 6.04 7.78
C GLN A 138 10.21 5.56 6.50
N THR A 139 11.08 4.54 6.61
CA THR A 139 11.74 3.92 5.44
C THR A 139 10.72 3.31 4.48
N ARG A 140 9.75 2.56 5.00
CA ARG A 140 8.67 1.96 4.19
C ARG A 140 7.80 3.02 3.50
N LEU A 141 7.40 4.07 4.22
CA LEU A 141 6.63 5.17 3.61
C LEU A 141 7.39 5.85 2.47
N ARG A 142 8.70 6.11 2.66
CA ARG A 142 9.54 6.74 1.62
C ARG A 142 9.70 5.84 0.41
N LEU A 143 9.92 4.53 0.61
CA LEU A 143 9.98 3.55 -0.48
C LEU A 143 8.68 3.47 -1.26
N LEU A 144 7.54 3.45 -0.56
CA LEU A 144 6.22 3.48 -1.21
C LEU A 144 6.08 4.76 -2.06
N LEU A 145 6.37 5.93 -1.50
CA LEU A 145 6.30 7.21 -2.21
C LEU A 145 7.21 7.26 -3.43
N GLN A 146 8.45 6.77 -3.30
CA GLN A 146 9.41 6.69 -4.38
C GLN A 146 8.89 5.81 -5.52
N ALA A 147 8.29 4.66 -5.19
CA ALA A 147 7.75 3.73 -6.18
C ALA A 147 6.47 4.24 -6.85
N ILE A 148 5.67 5.07 -6.15
CA ILE A 148 4.45 5.70 -6.67
C ILE A 148 4.75 6.88 -7.61
N ALA A 149 5.93 7.52 -7.49
CA ALA A 149 6.38 8.63 -8.34
C ALA A 149 6.77 8.16 -9.75
#